data_AF-A0A924DYF9-F1
#
_entry.id   AF-A0A924DYF9-F1
#
_cell.length_a   1.000
_cell.length_b   1.000
_cell.length_c   1.000
_cell.angle_alpha   90.00
_cell.angle_beta   90.00
_cell.angle_gamma   90.00
#
_symmetry.space_group_name_H-M   'P 1'
#
loop_
_entity.id
_entity.type
_entity.pdbx_description
1 polymer ?
#
loop_
_entity_poly.entity_id
_entity_poly.type
_entity_poly.pdbx_seq_one_letter_code
_entity_poly.pdbx_strand_id
1 'polypeptide(L)'
;MPIADVPPQTPQLRDSRQTSSLDALPILQAGHIPPVVVSHAFVCKANVCAFWPIVSDTDRINRLSGMTRIRLEPISNQSAARYRVHTWIGGFPMSYEELPGQWIANEWYAVRRHMLTGPLHALEMRFQLTPTSDGGTLVQYQLIIEPKLRVLVPVARFNGMLRLRRFERELRRLDSALADAQPLSWTSRKHAPDEAVLTRAAGALITCLPEAHRPIGEQLIGLVRDGADFDVTRIRPFALADTCGLDRTAALSVCLHAVMTGLLELSWELICPSCRAASTRSASLSEVPAEGHCQLCDLGFGIDLDRAVEVTFRPAPGVRSVDEGPYCIGGPARTPHVVAQAIVSVGAVVSIPVPDGPARYRRTVNIAARLQGTAKSGEIVLPRDLADQALTAEWLTGAQITETFQAELKGVSAPIGCARLRLIPAPAKAVVSR
;
A
#
# COMPACT_ATOMS: atom_id res chain seq x y z
N MET A 1 -33.32 -13.10 -13.02
CA MET A 1 -34.14 -12.90 -11.80
C MET A 1 -33.48 -11.79 -11.00
N PRO A 2 -34.18 -10.71 -10.65
CA PRO A 2 -33.57 -9.59 -9.95
C PRO A 2 -33.25 -10.00 -8.50
N ILE A 3 -32.01 -9.76 -8.10
CA ILE A 3 -31.52 -10.00 -6.74
C ILE A 3 -32.01 -8.82 -5.90
N ALA A 4 -32.87 -9.09 -4.93
CA ALA A 4 -33.40 -8.11 -3.99
C ALA A 4 -32.29 -7.63 -3.04
N ASP A 5 -32.30 -6.33 -2.74
CA ASP A 5 -31.45 -5.67 -1.75
C ASP A 5 -31.60 -6.33 -0.37
N VAL A 6 -30.48 -6.86 0.14
CA VAL A 6 -30.35 -7.31 1.53
C VAL A 6 -29.64 -6.21 2.31
N PRO A 7 -30.25 -5.63 3.36
CA PRO A 7 -29.61 -4.57 4.15
C PRO A 7 -28.38 -5.12 4.90
N PRO A 8 -27.38 -4.26 5.20
CA PRO A 8 -26.15 -4.70 5.83
C PRO A 8 -26.45 -5.23 7.24
N GLN A 9 -26.27 -6.54 7.43
CA GLN A 9 -26.32 -7.16 8.74
C GLN A 9 -25.01 -6.88 9.48
N THR A 10 -25.12 -6.30 10.66
CA THR A 10 -24.01 -6.11 11.61
C THR A 10 -23.36 -7.47 11.92
N PRO A 11 -22.03 -7.63 11.76
CA PRO A 11 -21.37 -8.87 12.12
C PRO A 11 -21.52 -9.13 13.62
N GLN A 12 -22.03 -10.30 13.99
CA GLN A 12 -22.03 -10.75 15.38
C GLN A 12 -20.58 -11.06 15.78
N LEU A 13 -20.02 -10.21 16.63
CA LEU A 13 -18.71 -10.42 17.27
C LEU A 13 -18.75 -11.73 18.07
N ARG A 14 -17.98 -12.74 17.63
CA ARG A 14 -17.68 -13.90 18.47
C ARG A 14 -16.73 -13.47 19.58
N ASP A 15 -17.02 -13.95 20.79
CA ASP A 15 -16.21 -13.80 21.99
C ASP A 15 -14.85 -14.52 21.79
N SER A 16 -13.86 -13.79 21.25
CA SER A 16 -12.51 -14.29 20.99
C SER A 16 -11.65 -14.20 22.24
N ARG A 17 -12.05 -14.88 23.32
CA ARG A 17 -11.14 -15.24 24.41
C ARG A 17 -10.35 -16.47 24.02
N GLN A 18 -9.40 -16.35 23.09
CA GLN A 18 -8.25 -17.25 23.01
C GLN A 18 -7.17 -16.70 22.07
N THR A 19 -5.97 -16.58 22.63
CA THR A 19 -4.68 -16.15 22.03
C THR A 19 -4.53 -14.65 21.76
N SER A 20 -4.25 -13.92 22.84
CA SER A 20 -3.45 -12.69 22.78
C SER A 20 -2.11 -12.99 22.08
N SER A 21 -1.94 -12.56 20.83
CA SER A 21 -0.65 -12.60 20.12
C SER A 21 0.33 -11.50 20.57
N LEU A 22 0.14 -10.98 21.78
CA LEU A 22 1.00 -9.97 22.40
C LEU A 22 2.27 -10.56 23.03
N ASP A 23 2.43 -11.88 23.08
CA ASP A 23 3.61 -12.53 23.63
C ASP A 23 4.46 -13.25 22.57
N ALA A 24 5.75 -12.91 22.58
CA ALA A 24 6.93 -13.61 22.04
C ALA A 24 7.28 -13.47 20.54
N LEU A 25 8.15 -12.50 20.25
CA LEU A 25 9.39 -12.78 19.50
C LEU A 25 10.58 -12.47 20.44
N PRO A 26 11.49 -13.41 20.69
CA PRO A 26 12.58 -13.19 21.63
C PRO A 26 13.74 -12.48 20.93
N ILE A 27 14.09 -11.26 21.35
CA ILE A 27 15.46 -10.75 21.15
C ILE A 27 15.88 -9.97 22.39
N LEU A 28 16.34 -10.69 23.41
CA LEU A 28 17.31 -10.13 24.35
C LEU A 28 18.44 -11.14 24.49
N GLN A 29 19.45 -11.01 23.63
CA GLN A 29 20.77 -11.54 23.94
C GLN A 29 21.35 -10.73 25.11
N ALA A 30 21.92 -11.42 26.09
CA ALA A 30 22.60 -10.80 27.23
C ALA A 30 23.64 -9.76 26.75
N GLY A 31 23.54 -8.52 27.24
CA GLY A 31 24.40 -7.40 26.86
C GLY A 31 23.75 -6.29 26.04
N HIS A 32 22.52 -6.49 25.54
CA HIS A 32 21.78 -5.45 24.80
C HIS A 32 21.07 -4.46 25.74
N ILE A 33 21.07 -3.20 25.34
CA ILE A 33 20.30 -2.13 26.01
C ILE A 33 18.81 -2.47 25.85
N PRO A 34 18.02 -2.49 26.95
CA PRO A 34 16.60 -2.83 26.83
C PRO A 34 15.88 -1.82 25.92
N PRO A 35 14.94 -2.29 25.09
CA PRO A 35 14.17 -1.40 24.23
C PRO A 35 13.40 -0.38 25.07
N VAL A 36 13.39 0.86 24.60
CA VAL A 36 12.53 1.91 25.14
C VAL A 36 11.15 1.74 24.53
N VAL A 37 10.20 1.28 25.33
CA VAL A 37 8.79 1.19 24.95
C VAL A 37 8.08 2.45 25.42
N VAL A 38 7.46 3.16 24.48
CA VAL A 38 6.55 4.27 24.77
C VAL A 38 5.18 3.87 24.24
N SER A 39 4.19 3.85 25.13
CA SER A 39 2.83 3.44 24.80
C SER A 39 1.87 4.57 25.11
N HIS A 40 0.83 4.69 24.31
CA HIS A 40 -0.27 5.62 24.54
C HIS A 40 -1.59 4.94 24.21
N ALA A 41 -2.62 5.21 25.00
CA ALA A 41 -3.96 4.65 24.80
C ALA A 41 -5.00 5.75 24.92
N PHE A 42 -5.96 5.76 23.99
CA PHE A 42 -7.05 6.72 23.98
C PHE A 42 -8.29 6.15 23.32
N VAL A 43 -9.45 6.66 23.72
CA VAL A 43 -10.74 6.30 23.12
C VAL A 43 -11.13 7.34 22.06
N CYS A 44 -11.59 6.83 20.93
CA CYS A 44 -12.19 7.54 19.80
C CYS A 44 -13.71 7.28 19.77
N LYS A 45 -14.47 8.28 19.35
CA LYS A 45 -15.94 8.20 19.20
C LYS A 45 -16.34 7.32 18.02
N ALA A 46 -15.57 7.37 16.93
CA ALA A 46 -15.86 6.58 15.75
C ALA A 46 -15.67 5.08 16.02
N ASN A 47 -16.57 4.27 15.46
CA ASN A 47 -16.40 2.82 15.47
C ASN A 47 -15.18 2.42 14.64
N VAL A 48 -14.70 1.20 14.87
CA VAL A 48 -13.46 0.68 14.30
C VAL A 48 -13.46 0.72 12.77
N CYS A 49 -14.57 0.36 12.12
CA CYS A 49 -14.66 0.32 10.66
C CYS A 49 -14.57 1.71 10.04
N ALA A 50 -15.16 2.72 10.69
CA ALA A 50 -15.09 4.11 10.23
C ALA A 50 -13.73 4.76 10.54
N PHE A 51 -13.08 4.34 11.64
CA PHE A 51 -11.79 4.87 12.07
C PHE A 51 -10.59 4.24 11.34
N TRP A 52 -10.68 2.96 10.95
CA TRP A 52 -9.60 2.22 10.28
C TRP A 52 -9.04 2.93 9.03
N PRO A 53 -9.86 3.44 8.08
CA PRO A 53 -9.35 4.18 6.92
C PRO A 53 -8.50 5.40 7.30
N ILE A 54 -8.71 5.98 8.48
CA ILE A 54 -7.96 7.14 8.97
C ILE A 54 -6.60 6.71 9.51
N VAL A 55 -6.59 5.82 10.51
CA VAL A 55 -5.36 5.43 11.22
C VAL A 55 -4.43 4.56 10.35
N SER A 56 -5.01 3.82 9.40
CA SER A 56 -4.23 2.99 8.46
C SER A 56 -3.65 3.76 7.27
N ASP A 57 -4.07 5.02 7.04
CA ASP A 57 -3.43 5.93 6.08
C ASP A 57 -2.16 6.55 6.66
N THR A 58 -1.18 5.67 6.87
CA THR A 58 0.12 6.02 7.46
C THR A 58 0.88 7.08 6.66
N ASP A 59 0.63 7.27 5.35
CA ASP A 59 1.28 8.35 4.58
C ASP A 59 0.72 9.71 5.01
N ARG A 60 -0.60 9.86 4.99
CA ARG A 60 -1.25 11.10 5.41
C ARG A 60 -1.03 11.39 6.89
N ILE A 61 -1.12 10.38 7.76
CA ILE A 61 -0.86 10.56 9.19
C ILE A 61 0.61 10.95 9.45
N ASN A 62 1.58 10.38 8.73
CA ASN A 62 2.98 10.80 8.85
C ASN A 62 3.17 12.26 8.40
N ARG A 63 2.52 12.69 7.31
CA ARG A 63 2.53 14.10 6.86
C ARG A 63 1.97 15.04 7.92
N LEU A 64 0.77 14.75 8.45
CA LEU A 64 0.12 15.53 9.49
C LEU A 64 0.95 15.60 10.78
N SER A 65 1.59 14.48 11.13
CA SER A 65 2.45 14.40 12.31
C SER A 65 3.80 15.10 12.12
N GLY A 66 4.05 15.73 10.97
CA GLY A 66 5.28 16.45 10.66
C GLY A 66 6.50 15.54 10.54
N MET A 67 6.30 14.30 10.10
CA MET A 67 7.39 13.42 9.70
C MET A 67 8.09 14.00 8.45
N THR A 68 9.28 13.51 8.14
CA THR A 68 10.01 13.95 6.95
C THR A 68 9.71 13.03 5.77
N ARG A 69 9.73 13.59 4.57
CA ARG A 69 9.68 12.83 3.32
C ARG A 69 10.77 11.76 3.33
N ILE A 70 10.44 10.59 2.81
CA ILE A 70 11.39 9.50 2.65
C ILE A 70 11.88 9.42 1.20
N ARG A 71 13.14 9.03 1.03
CA ARG A 71 13.69 8.64 -0.27
C ARG A 71 13.82 7.12 -0.30
N LEU A 72 13.30 6.51 -1.35
CA LEU A 72 13.31 5.07 -1.55
C LEU A 72 14.39 4.69 -2.55
N GLU A 73 15.25 3.75 -2.16
CA GLU A 73 16.24 3.11 -3.01
C GLU A 73 15.86 1.63 -3.14
N PRO A 74 15.52 1.14 -4.35
CA PRO A 74 15.25 -0.28 -4.59
C PRO A 74 16.43 -1.15 -4.15
N ILE A 75 16.15 -2.25 -3.45
CA ILE A 75 17.16 -3.26 -3.08
C ILE A 75 16.72 -4.63 -3.55
N SER A 76 17.67 -5.51 -3.84
CA SER A 76 17.42 -6.89 -4.28
C SER A 76 18.23 -7.92 -3.48
N ASN A 77 18.53 -7.60 -2.22
CA ASN A 77 19.23 -8.51 -1.31
C ASN A 77 18.31 -9.65 -0.82
N GLN A 78 18.84 -10.55 0.00
CA GLN A 78 18.07 -11.69 0.55
C GLN A 78 17.02 -11.29 1.61
N SER A 79 16.99 -10.02 2.04
CA SER A 79 16.00 -9.54 3.02
C SER A 79 14.59 -9.53 2.43
N ALA A 80 13.56 -9.65 3.29
CA ALA A 80 12.19 -9.41 2.88
C ALA A 80 11.93 -7.92 2.56
N ALA A 81 12.80 -7.01 3.01
CA ALA A 81 12.71 -5.59 2.73
C ALA A 81 12.74 -5.28 1.23
N ARG A 82 12.00 -4.24 0.83
CA ARG A 82 11.80 -3.86 -0.58
C ARG A 82 12.65 -2.68 -1.00
N TYR A 83 12.88 -1.78 -0.06
CA TYR A 83 13.63 -0.57 -0.26
C TYR A 83 14.59 -0.37 0.90
N ARG A 84 15.74 0.22 0.60
CA ARG A 84 16.48 1.00 1.56
C ARG A 84 15.86 2.39 1.60
N VAL A 85 15.51 2.84 2.78
CA VAL A 85 14.86 4.13 2.99
C VAL A 85 15.87 5.09 3.57
N HIS A 86 15.93 6.30 3.02
CA HIS A 86 16.75 7.40 3.54
C HIS A 86 15.84 8.52 4.04
N THR A 87 16.08 9.01 5.25
CA THR A 87 15.21 10.03 5.89
C THR A 87 15.92 10.75 7.03
N TRP A 88 15.21 11.67 7.69
CA TRP A 88 15.62 12.33 8.92
C TRP A 88 14.65 11.99 10.05
N ILE A 89 15.17 11.44 11.14
CA ILE A 89 14.38 11.09 12.32
C ILE A 89 15.00 11.80 13.53
N GLY A 90 14.25 12.70 14.16
CA GLY A 90 14.72 13.40 15.38
C GLY A 90 15.99 14.22 15.14
N GLY A 91 16.15 14.80 13.95
CA GLY A 91 17.33 15.62 13.59
C GLY A 91 18.55 14.85 13.11
N PHE A 92 18.51 13.51 13.04
CA PHE A 92 19.61 12.71 12.51
C PHE A 92 19.27 12.16 11.12
N PRO A 93 20.21 12.21 10.16
CA PRO A 93 20.07 11.47 8.92
C PRO A 93 20.17 9.98 9.23
N MET A 94 19.25 9.19 8.67
CA MET A 94 19.21 7.75 8.88
C MET A 94 18.86 7.04 7.58
N SER A 95 19.35 5.81 7.49
CA SER A 95 18.93 4.83 6.51
C SER A 95 18.49 3.54 7.20
N TYR A 96 17.42 2.94 6.69
CA TYR A 96 16.88 1.70 7.24
C TYR A 96 16.27 0.82 6.14
N GLU A 97 16.15 -0.46 6.45
CA GLU A 97 15.32 -1.41 5.73
C GLU A 97 14.02 -1.62 6.52
N GLU A 98 12.88 -1.52 5.85
CA GLU A 98 11.56 -1.78 6.44
C GLU A 98 11.06 -3.12 5.95
N LEU A 99 10.73 -4.02 6.89
CA LEU A 99 10.04 -5.26 6.55
C LEU A 99 8.61 -4.95 6.12
N PRO A 100 7.97 -5.78 5.29
CA PRO A 100 6.56 -5.62 4.97
C PRO A 100 5.73 -5.42 6.25
N GLY A 101 4.89 -4.38 6.27
CA GLY A 101 3.96 -4.15 7.37
C GLY A 101 3.07 -5.38 7.59
N GLN A 102 2.68 -5.63 8.82
CA GLN A 102 1.78 -6.71 9.18
C GLN A 102 0.50 -6.10 9.73
N TRP A 103 -0.65 -6.65 9.35
CA TRP A 103 -1.93 -6.17 9.85
C TRP A 103 -3.04 -7.19 9.69
N ILE A 104 -4.08 -6.95 10.47
CA ILE A 104 -5.44 -7.44 10.23
C ILE A 104 -6.32 -6.19 10.20
N ALA A 105 -7.05 -5.99 9.11
CA ALA A 105 -7.88 -4.82 8.91
C ALA A 105 -8.87 -4.69 10.06
N ASN A 106 -9.08 -3.46 10.53
CA ASN A 106 -9.91 -3.13 11.69
C ASN A 106 -9.39 -3.66 13.05
N GLU A 107 -8.23 -4.32 13.11
CA GLU A 107 -7.75 -4.85 14.39
C GLU A 107 -6.40 -4.27 14.79
N TRP A 108 -5.38 -4.41 13.96
CA TRP A 108 -4.04 -3.96 14.33
C TRP A 108 -3.14 -3.79 13.12
N TYR A 109 -2.06 -3.05 13.33
CA TYR A 109 -0.97 -2.88 12.37
C TYR A 109 0.37 -2.82 13.10
N ALA A 110 1.40 -3.40 12.52
CA ALA A 110 2.78 -3.31 12.99
C ALA A 110 3.75 -3.14 11.82
N VAL A 111 4.77 -2.32 12.03
CA VAL A 111 5.89 -2.19 11.08
C VAL A 111 7.20 -2.04 11.83
N ARG A 112 8.19 -2.83 11.41
CA ARG A 112 9.53 -2.84 12.00
C ARG A 112 10.57 -2.37 11.00
N ARG A 113 11.41 -1.44 11.44
CA ARG A 113 12.51 -0.84 10.69
C ARG A 113 13.82 -1.27 11.30
N HIS A 114 14.68 -1.86 10.48
CA HIS A 114 16.05 -2.24 10.84
C HIS A 114 16.99 -1.14 10.36
N MET A 115 17.63 -0.46 11.32
CA MET A 115 18.40 0.74 11.05
C MET A 115 19.81 0.35 10.60
N LEU A 116 20.18 0.79 9.41
CA LEU A 116 21.53 0.60 8.86
C LEU A 116 22.47 1.68 9.39
N THR A 117 22.01 2.94 9.40
CA THR A 117 22.75 4.09 9.92
C THR A 117 21.97 4.83 11.01
N GLY A 118 22.67 5.64 11.79
CA GLY A 118 22.08 6.44 12.86
C GLY A 118 22.08 5.77 14.25
N PRO A 119 21.43 6.41 15.24
CA PRO A 119 21.56 6.12 16.67
C PRO A 119 20.77 4.90 17.19
N LEU A 120 19.97 4.27 16.33
CA LEU A 120 19.07 3.18 16.69
C LEU A 120 19.51 1.87 16.00
N HIS A 121 19.25 0.72 16.62
CA HIS A 121 19.32 -0.60 15.99
C HIS A 121 18.01 -0.90 15.24
N ALA A 122 16.88 -0.63 15.89
CA ALA A 122 15.57 -0.82 15.32
C ALA A 122 14.56 0.21 15.84
N LEU A 123 13.50 0.39 15.07
CA LEU A 123 12.31 1.14 15.43
C LEU A 123 11.09 0.35 14.99
N GLU A 124 10.17 0.12 15.90
CA GLU A 124 8.94 -0.57 15.61
C GLU A 124 7.75 0.27 16.07
N MET A 125 6.77 0.38 15.18
CA MET A 125 5.52 1.06 15.42
C MET A 125 4.40 0.03 15.36
N ARG A 126 3.52 0.07 16.37
CA ARG A 126 2.34 -0.78 16.43
C ARG A 126 1.13 0.04 16.82
N PHE A 127 -0.02 -0.29 16.28
CA PHE A 127 -1.29 0.11 16.86
C PHE A 127 -2.27 -1.06 16.89
N GLN A 128 -3.13 -1.07 17.90
CA GLN A 128 -4.23 -1.99 18.05
C GLN A 128 -5.51 -1.20 18.29
N LEU A 129 -6.59 -1.66 17.68
CA LEU A 129 -7.94 -1.13 17.77
C LEU A 129 -8.81 -2.16 18.48
N THR A 130 -9.63 -1.71 19.42
CA THR A 130 -10.58 -2.58 20.11
C THR A 130 -11.91 -1.85 20.21
N PRO A 131 -13.03 -2.44 19.77
CA PRO A 131 -14.35 -1.84 19.96
C PRO A 131 -14.61 -1.58 21.45
N THR A 132 -15.14 -0.41 21.78
CA THR A 132 -15.61 -0.12 23.14
C THR A 132 -17.10 -0.43 23.27
N SER A 133 -17.57 -0.65 24.50
CA SER A 133 -18.97 -1.00 24.77
C SER A 133 -19.98 0.09 24.38
N ASP A 134 -19.54 1.34 24.28
CA ASP A 134 -20.31 2.50 23.84
C ASP A 134 -20.28 2.73 22.31
N GLY A 135 -19.72 1.79 21.54
CA GLY A 135 -19.69 1.84 20.07
C GLY A 135 -18.51 2.61 19.47
N GLY A 136 -17.60 3.12 20.31
CA GLY A 136 -16.35 3.76 19.89
C GLY A 136 -15.21 2.77 19.65
N THR A 137 -13.98 3.31 19.65
CA THR A 137 -12.74 2.54 19.44
C THR A 137 -11.68 2.91 20.47
N LEU A 138 -11.18 1.93 21.22
CA LEU A 138 -9.95 2.06 21.99
C LEU A 138 -8.76 1.89 21.05
N VAL A 139 -7.93 2.93 20.94
CA VAL A 139 -6.68 2.93 20.18
C VAL A 139 -5.53 2.76 21.15
N GLN A 140 -4.75 1.71 20.98
CA GLN A 140 -3.50 1.49 21.70
C GLN A 140 -2.34 1.61 20.71
N TYR A 141 -1.53 2.65 20.85
CA TYR A 141 -0.39 2.90 19.98
C TYR A 141 0.92 2.73 20.76
N GLN A 142 1.88 2.03 20.17
CA GLN A 142 3.17 1.74 20.78
C GLN A 142 4.31 2.07 19.83
N LEU A 143 5.35 2.68 20.39
CA LEU A 143 6.64 2.90 19.74
C LEU A 143 7.71 2.17 20.53
N ILE A 144 8.33 1.18 19.92
CA ILE A 144 9.41 0.37 20.50
C ILE A 144 10.71 0.83 19.85
N ILE A 145 11.61 1.39 20.65
CA ILE A 145 12.84 2.02 20.18
C ILE A 145 14.04 1.26 20.75
N GLU A 146 14.92 0.76 19.89
CA GLU A 146 16.14 0.05 20.32
C GLU A 146 17.36 0.96 20.10
N PRO A 147 17.82 1.72 21.12
CA PRO A 147 18.97 2.61 20.99
C PRO A 147 20.30 1.84 20.96
N LYS A 148 21.28 2.33 20.19
CA LYS A 148 22.65 1.77 20.16
C LYS A 148 23.47 2.09 21.41
N LEU A 149 23.15 3.20 22.10
CA LEU A 149 23.93 3.71 23.24
C LEU A 149 23.01 4.01 24.42
N ARG A 150 23.42 3.62 25.64
CA ARG A 150 22.59 3.77 26.85
C ARG A 150 22.23 5.23 27.15
N VAL A 151 23.14 6.15 26.84
CA VAL A 151 22.94 7.59 27.01
C VAL A 151 21.77 8.13 26.16
N LEU A 152 21.38 7.43 25.10
CA LEU A 152 20.29 7.85 24.21
C LEU A 152 18.91 7.42 24.72
N VAL A 153 18.82 6.55 25.74
CA VAL A 153 17.55 6.08 26.32
C VAL A 153 16.62 7.23 26.75
N PRO A 154 17.04 8.24 27.53
CA PRO A 154 16.16 9.36 27.91
C PRO A 154 15.72 10.18 26.70
N VAL A 155 16.64 10.41 25.75
CA VAL A 155 16.35 11.15 24.51
C VAL A 155 15.32 10.41 23.66
N ALA A 156 15.48 9.08 23.51
CA ALA A 156 14.54 8.22 22.79
C ALA A 156 13.16 8.22 23.44
N ARG A 157 13.08 8.09 24.78
CA ARG A 157 11.82 8.11 25.52
C ARG A 157 11.10 9.45 25.38
N PHE A 158 11.82 10.56 25.55
CA PHE A 158 11.26 11.91 25.41
C PHE A 158 10.75 12.17 23.98
N ASN A 159 11.57 11.88 22.96
CA ASN A 159 11.17 12.05 21.56
C ASN A 159 10.01 11.13 21.18
N GLY A 160 10.01 9.88 21.66
CA GLY A 160 8.92 8.94 21.42
C GLY A 160 7.59 9.43 22.02
N MET A 161 7.62 9.93 23.25
CA MET A 161 6.45 10.49 23.92
C MET A 161 5.92 11.74 23.21
N LEU A 162 6.80 12.66 22.79
CA LEU A 162 6.39 13.85 22.04
C LEU A 162 5.69 13.49 20.73
N ARG A 163 6.22 12.50 20.00
CA ARG A 163 5.62 12.01 18.76
C ARG A 163 4.25 11.41 19.01
N LEU A 164 4.13 10.49 19.96
CA LEU A 164 2.87 9.84 20.32
C LEU A 164 1.77 10.86 20.67
N ARG A 165 2.12 11.90 21.44
CA ARG A 165 1.18 12.99 21.76
C ARG A 165 0.74 13.79 20.54
N ARG A 166 1.63 14.02 19.56
CA ARG A 166 1.26 14.68 18.30
C ARG A 166 0.34 13.76 17.47
N PHE A 167 0.67 12.48 17.36
CA PHE A 167 -0.17 11.50 16.68
C PHE A 167 -1.58 11.43 17.29
N GLU A 168 -1.69 11.32 18.62
CA GLU A 168 -2.98 11.33 19.31
C GLU A 168 -3.77 12.60 18.99
N ARG A 169 -3.12 13.79 19.05
CA ARG A 169 -3.79 15.06 18.78
C ARG A 169 -4.43 15.09 17.39
N GLU A 170 -3.70 14.68 16.36
CA GLU A 170 -4.22 14.65 14.99
C GLU A 170 -5.32 13.60 14.84
N LEU A 171 -5.16 12.41 15.42
CA LEU A 171 -6.18 11.36 15.38
C LEU A 171 -7.48 11.76 16.11
N ARG A 172 -7.39 12.44 17.26
CA ARG A 172 -8.57 12.98 17.97
C ARG A 172 -9.27 14.09 17.20
N ARG A 173 -8.52 14.92 16.48
CA ARG A 173 -9.08 15.95 15.60
C ARG A 173 -9.87 15.30 14.46
N LEU A 174 -9.31 14.28 13.81
CA LEU A 174 -9.96 13.53 12.73
C LEU A 174 -11.17 12.73 13.25
N ASP A 175 -11.06 12.12 14.42
CA ASP A 175 -12.17 11.42 15.09
C ASP A 175 -13.33 12.37 15.41
N SER A 176 -13.05 13.56 15.94
CA SER A 176 -14.08 14.58 16.18
C SER A 176 -14.79 14.99 14.89
N ALA A 177 -14.02 15.27 13.82
CA ALA A 177 -14.60 15.62 12.53
C ALA A 177 -15.48 14.49 11.96
N LEU A 178 -15.04 13.25 12.08
CA LEU A 178 -15.81 12.08 11.65
C LEU A 178 -17.11 11.91 12.45
N ALA A 179 -17.04 12.09 13.77
CA ALA A 179 -18.20 11.99 14.66
C ALA A 179 -19.24 13.11 14.39
N ASP A 180 -18.77 14.30 14.03
CA ASP A 180 -19.61 15.47 13.72
C ASP A 180 -20.05 15.49 12.24
N ALA A 181 -19.80 14.41 11.49
CA ALA A 181 -20.08 14.27 10.05
C ALA A 181 -19.49 15.42 9.19
N GLN A 182 -18.38 16.00 9.65
CA GLN A 182 -17.65 17.04 8.94
C GLN A 182 -16.66 16.43 7.95
N PRO A 183 -16.37 17.11 6.82
CA PRO A 183 -15.31 16.70 5.91
C PRO A 183 -13.98 16.55 6.64
N LEU A 184 -13.30 15.42 6.45
CA LEU A 184 -11.99 15.17 7.04
C LEU A 184 -10.97 16.15 6.46
N SER A 185 -10.44 17.01 7.33
CA SER A 185 -9.38 17.95 6.97
C SER A 185 -8.03 17.28 7.13
N TRP A 186 -7.53 16.70 6.03
CA TRP A 186 -6.18 16.15 5.92
C TRP A 186 -5.11 17.23 5.71
N THR A 187 -5.37 18.47 6.17
CA THR A 187 -4.55 19.64 5.83
C THR A 187 -3.08 19.42 6.18
N SER A 188 -2.36 19.02 5.14
CA SER A 188 -0.92 18.88 5.10
C SER A 188 -0.35 20.11 4.40
N ARG A 189 0.96 20.09 4.12
CA ARG A 189 1.64 21.16 3.39
C ARG A 189 0.91 21.40 2.05
N LYS A 190 0.52 22.66 1.81
CA LYS A 190 -0.05 23.16 0.56
C LYS A 190 0.98 24.13 -0.03
N HIS A 191 1.51 23.84 -1.20
CA HIS A 191 2.26 24.86 -1.95
C HIS A 191 1.27 25.79 -2.66
N ALA A 192 1.57 27.08 -2.65
CA ALA A 192 0.77 28.06 -3.37
C ALA A 192 0.93 27.87 -4.88
N PRO A 193 -0.15 28.00 -5.67
CA PRO A 193 -0.04 28.09 -7.12
C PRO A 193 0.58 29.42 -7.56
N ASP A 194 1.09 29.45 -8.79
CA ASP A 194 1.28 30.71 -9.51
C ASP A 194 -0.10 31.23 -9.93
N GLU A 195 -0.59 32.25 -9.23
CA GLU A 195 -1.94 32.78 -9.43
C GLU A 195 -2.17 33.34 -10.83
N ALA A 196 -1.14 33.89 -11.49
CA ALA A 196 -1.28 34.42 -12.84
C ALA A 196 -1.42 33.28 -13.86
N VAL A 197 -0.59 32.25 -13.74
CA VAL A 197 -0.65 31.06 -14.61
C VAL A 197 -1.95 30.29 -14.37
N LEU A 198 -2.32 30.08 -13.10
CA LEU A 198 -3.57 29.42 -12.71
C LEU A 198 -4.78 30.15 -13.29
N THR A 199 -4.87 31.47 -13.11
CA THR A 199 -6.02 32.27 -13.58
C THR A 199 -6.17 32.20 -15.10
N ARG A 200 -5.04 32.27 -15.83
CA ARG A 200 -5.04 32.13 -17.29
C ARG A 200 -5.52 30.75 -17.73
N ALA A 201 -4.97 29.67 -17.16
CA ALA A 201 -5.33 28.30 -17.52
C ALA A 201 -6.77 27.95 -17.13
N ALA A 202 -7.24 28.45 -15.98
CA ALA A 202 -8.61 28.31 -15.50
C ALA A 202 -9.61 29.06 -16.41
N GLY A 203 -9.31 30.30 -16.81
CA GLY A 203 -10.15 31.05 -17.72
C GLY A 203 -10.28 30.37 -19.09
N ALA A 204 -9.16 29.87 -19.63
CA ALA A 204 -9.15 29.08 -20.85
C ALA A 204 -10.01 27.81 -20.72
N LEU A 205 -9.89 27.10 -19.59
CA LEU A 205 -10.66 25.88 -19.32
C LEU A 205 -12.17 26.16 -19.33
N ILE A 206 -12.63 27.14 -18.55
CA ILE A 206 -14.06 27.48 -18.46
C ILE A 206 -14.61 27.93 -19.82
N THR A 207 -13.80 28.64 -20.61
CA THR A 207 -14.20 29.12 -21.95
C THR A 207 -14.41 27.96 -22.93
N CYS A 208 -13.57 26.93 -22.92
CA CYS A 208 -13.68 25.81 -23.85
C CYS A 208 -14.67 24.72 -23.39
N LEU A 209 -15.07 24.72 -22.11
CA LEU A 209 -15.99 23.71 -21.60
C LEU A 209 -17.44 23.98 -22.04
N PRO A 210 -18.21 22.92 -22.40
CA PRO A 210 -19.65 22.99 -22.48
C PRO A 210 -20.26 23.50 -21.18
N GLU A 211 -21.37 24.24 -21.25
CA GLU A 211 -22.03 24.83 -20.07
C GLU A 211 -22.32 23.79 -18.98
N ALA A 212 -22.77 22.60 -19.37
CA ALA A 212 -23.03 21.48 -18.46
C ALA A 212 -21.79 20.99 -17.69
N HIS A 213 -20.57 21.21 -18.21
CA HIS A 213 -19.31 20.77 -17.60
C HIS A 213 -18.61 21.87 -16.79
N ARG A 214 -19.04 23.14 -16.90
CA ARG A 214 -18.41 24.26 -16.17
C ARG A 214 -18.39 24.08 -14.66
N PRO A 215 -19.45 23.58 -13.98
CA PRO A 215 -19.40 23.34 -12.54
C PRO A 215 -18.30 22.35 -12.13
N ILE A 216 -18.06 21.31 -12.94
CA ILE A 216 -16.98 20.35 -12.72
C ILE A 216 -15.62 21.02 -12.92
N GLY A 217 -15.49 21.88 -13.94
CA GLY A 217 -14.31 22.70 -14.17
C GLY A 217 -13.97 23.60 -12.99
N GLU A 218 -14.97 24.28 -12.43
CA GLU A 218 -14.81 25.14 -11.24
C GLU A 218 -14.38 24.35 -10.02
N GLN A 219 -14.97 23.17 -9.78
CA GLN A 219 -14.55 22.28 -8.70
C GLN A 219 -13.10 21.79 -8.87
N LEU A 220 -12.71 21.43 -10.10
CA LEU A 220 -11.33 21.05 -10.41
C LEU A 220 -10.35 22.21 -10.18
N ILE A 221 -10.72 23.43 -10.59
CA ILE A 221 -9.92 24.64 -10.34
C ILE A 221 -9.77 24.88 -8.85
N GLY A 222 -10.85 24.76 -8.08
CA GLY A 222 -10.83 24.84 -6.61
C GLY A 222 -9.92 23.78 -5.99
N LEU A 223 -9.99 22.53 -6.46
CA LEU A 223 -9.09 21.46 -6.01
C LEU A 223 -7.62 21.77 -6.32
N VAL A 224 -7.31 22.22 -7.54
CA VAL A 224 -5.93 22.57 -7.93
C VAL A 224 -5.40 23.78 -7.14
N ARG A 225 -6.25 24.77 -6.86
CA ARG A 225 -5.90 25.97 -6.09
C ARG A 225 -5.72 25.67 -4.61
N ASP A 226 -6.66 24.93 -4.01
CA ASP A 226 -6.85 24.86 -2.57
C ASP A 226 -6.66 23.48 -1.94
N GLY A 227 -6.69 22.42 -2.74
CA GLY A 227 -6.44 21.05 -2.28
C GLY A 227 -5.05 20.90 -1.65
N ALA A 228 -4.92 19.98 -0.69
CA ALA A 228 -3.62 19.63 -0.15
C ALA A 228 -2.76 18.99 -1.25
N ASP A 229 -1.43 19.15 -1.18
CA ASP A 229 -0.54 18.60 -2.21
C ASP A 229 -0.81 17.12 -2.49
N PHE A 230 -0.98 16.32 -1.44
CA PHE A 230 -1.29 14.90 -1.57
C PHE A 230 -2.51 14.64 -2.45
N ASP A 231 -3.58 15.42 -2.28
CA ASP A 231 -4.85 15.24 -2.99
C ASP A 231 -4.75 15.62 -4.48
N VAL A 232 -3.77 16.45 -4.85
CA VAL A 232 -3.54 16.89 -6.24
C VAL A 232 -2.34 16.21 -6.90
N THR A 233 -1.51 15.47 -6.16
CA THR A 233 -0.35 14.74 -6.73
C THR A 233 -0.75 13.59 -7.66
N ARG A 234 -1.98 13.09 -7.51
CA ARG A 234 -2.53 11.98 -8.31
C ARG A 234 -4.06 12.09 -8.39
N ILE A 235 -4.55 12.94 -9.28
CA ILE A 235 -5.98 13.12 -9.55
C ILE A 235 -6.43 11.97 -10.47
N ARG A 236 -7.39 11.18 -9.97
CA ARG A 236 -8.09 10.14 -10.74
C ARG A 236 -9.49 10.65 -11.04
N PRO A 237 -9.86 10.90 -12.31
CA PRO A 237 -11.13 11.57 -12.63
C PRO A 237 -12.35 10.83 -12.08
N PHE A 238 -12.35 9.49 -12.12
CA PHE A 238 -13.49 8.70 -11.65
C PHE A 238 -13.59 8.67 -10.13
N ALA A 239 -12.46 8.63 -9.40
CA ALA A 239 -12.49 8.70 -7.95
C ALA A 239 -12.92 10.10 -7.46
N LEU A 240 -12.49 11.14 -8.16
CA LEU A 240 -12.96 12.51 -7.94
C LEU A 240 -14.47 12.62 -8.19
N ALA A 241 -14.94 12.08 -9.33
CA ALA A 241 -16.35 12.07 -9.67
C ALA A 241 -17.21 11.34 -8.63
N ASP A 242 -16.79 10.15 -8.20
CA ASP A 242 -17.49 9.37 -7.18
C ASP A 242 -17.58 10.13 -5.83
N THR A 243 -16.50 10.82 -5.45
CA THR A 243 -16.46 11.58 -4.18
C THR A 243 -17.34 12.83 -4.23
N CYS A 244 -17.44 13.46 -5.41
CA CYS A 244 -18.17 14.71 -5.61
C CYS A 244 -19.59 14.51 -6.16
N GLY A 245 -20.01 13.27 -6.43
CA GLY A 245 -21.32 12.96 -7.02
C GLY A 245 -21.47 13.44 -8.48
N LEU A 246 -20.38 13.44 -9.25
CA LEU A 246 -20.34 13.91 -10.63
C LEU A 246 -20.43 12.76 -11.64
N ASP A 247 -20.76 13.06 -12.88
CA ASP A 247 -20.62 12.07 -13.97
C ASP A 247 -19.13 11.76 -14.23
N ARG A 248 -18.81 10.46 -14.29
CA ARG A 248 -17.44 9.97 -14.47
C ARG A 248 -16.84 10.39 -15.81
N THR A 249 -17.63 10.32 -16.89
CA THR A 249 -17.17 10.63 -18.24
C THR A 249 -16.97 12.14 -18.40
N ALA A 250 -17.86 12.94 -17.83
CA ALA A 250 -17.74 14.39 -17.78
C ALA A 250 -16.50 14.82 -16.99
N ALA A 251 -16.25 14.22 -15.82
CA ALA A 251 -15.05 14.50 -15.03
C ALA A 251 -13.75 14.18 -15.80
N LEU A 252 -13.70 13.04 -16.50
CA LEU A 252 -12.58 12.70 -17.39
C LEU A 252 -12.44 13.72 -18.52
N SER A 253 -13.54 14.06 -19.19
CA SER A 253 -13.55 15.05 -20.27
C SER A 253 -13.01 16.40 -19.79
N VAL A 254 -13.42 16.87 -18.61
CA VAL A 254 -12.92 18.11 -18.00
C VAL A 254 -11.42 18.03 -17.70
N CYS A 255 -10.95 16.91 -17.15
CA CYS A 255 -9.52 16.72 -16.90
C CYS A 255 -8.70 16.75 -18.20
N LEU A 256 -9.22 16.18 -19.29
CA LEU A 256 -8.58 16.22 -20.61
C LEU A 256 -8.53 17.64 -21.18
N HIS A 257 -9.61 18.42 -21.07
CA HIS A 257 -9.59 19.84 -21.45
C HIS A 257 -8.60 20.63 -20.60
N ALA A 258 -8.51 20.33 -19.29
CA ALA A 258 -7.57 20.97 -18.38
C ALA A 258 -6.09 20.68 -18.72
N VAL A 259 -5.80 19.54 -19.35
CA VAL A 259 -4.47 19.27 -19.94
C VAL A 259 -4.23 20.19 -21.14
N MET A 260 -5.21 20.28 -22.04
CA MET A 260 -5.10 21.14 -23.24
C MET A 260 -4.94 22.62 -22.91
N THR A 261 -5.51 23.10 -21.80
CA THR A 261 -5.36 24.48 -21.34
C THR A 261 -4.15 24.72 -20.44
N GLY A 262 -3.35 23.68 -20.17
CA GLY A 262 -2.16 23.75 -19.33
C GLY A 262 -2.43 23.89 -17.83
N LEU A 263 -3.66 23.62 -17.37
CA LEU A 263 -3.99 23.58 -15.95
C LEU A 263 -3.44 22.31 -15.30
N LEU A 264 -3.57 21.18 -16.00
CA LEU A 264 -3.09 19.87 -15.58
C LEU A 264 -2.05 19.35 -16.57
N GLU A 265 -1.30 18.35 -16.13
CA GLU A 265 -0.61 17.43 -17.03
C GLU A 265 -1.14 16.00 -16.84
N LEU A 266 -1.00 15.21 -17.89
CA LEU A 266 -1.43 13.82 -17.95
C LEU A 266 -0.24 12.90 -17.69
N SER A 267 -0.49 11.80 -16.97
CA SER A 267 0.49 10.73 -16.83
C SER A 267 -0.14 9.35 -17.03
N TRP A 268 0.64 8.47 -17.67
CA TRP A 268 0.33 7.06 -17.86
C TRP A 268 0.98 6.26 -16.74
N GLU A 269 0.18 5.54 -15.97
CA GLU A 269 0.67 4.76 -14.83
C GLU A 269 0.40 3.27 -15.02
N LEU A 270 1.43 2.46 -14.84
CA LEU A 270 1.32 1.01 -14.87
C LEU A 270 0.95 0.47 -13.48
N ILE A 271 -0.24 -0.09 -13.36
CA ILE A 271 -0.83 -0.58 -12.11
C ILE A 271 -0.42 -2.02 -11.85
N CYS A 272 0.16 -2.25 -10.67
CA CYS A 272 0.50 -3.59 -10.21
C CYS A 272 -0.77 -4.42 -9.93
N PRO A 273 -0.92 -5.64 -10.45
CA PRO A 273 -2.12 -6.45 -10.23
C PRO A 273 -2.28 -6.94 -8.78
N SER A 274 -1.22 -6.88 -7.98
CA SER A 274 -1.23 -7.30 -6.56
C SER A 274 -1.59 -6.17 -5.62
N CYS A 275 -0.80 -5.09 -5.59
CA CYS A 275 -1.07 -3.96 -4.68
C CYS A 275 -1.97 -2.88 -5.28
N ARG A 276 -2.26 -2.92 -6.58
CA ARG A 276 -3.05 -1.90 -7.31
C ARG A 276 -2.48 -0.47 -7.23
N ALA A 277 -1.21 -0.35 -6.85
CA ALA A 277 -0.48 0.90 -6.92
C ALA A 277 0.27 1.03 -8.25
N ALA A 278 0.55 2.27 -8.65
CA ALA A 278 1.44 2.56 -9.76
C ALA A 278 2.85 2.02 -9.48
N SER A 279 3.35 1.21 -10.40
CA SER A 279 4.70 0.64 -10.40
C SER A 279 5.65 1.49 -11.24
N THR A 280 5.14 2.06 -12.34
CA THR A 280 5.86 2.94 -13.26
C THR A 280 4.94 4.09 -13.64
N ARG A 281 5.52 5.25 -13.84
CA ARG A 281 4.86 6.47 -14.28
C ARG A 281 5.60 7.00 -15.52
N SER A 282 4.88 7.27 -16.59
CA SER A 282 5.42 7.76 -17.86
C SER A 282 4.65 9.00 -18.35
N ALA A 283 5.30 9.85 -19.14
CA ALA A 283 4.66 11.03 -19.72
C ALA A 283 3.87 10.67 -20.98
N SER A 284 4.31 9.65 -21.72
CA SER A 284 3.65 9.16 -22.92
C SER A 284 3.35 7.65 -22.84
N LEU A 285 2.33 7.20 -23.58
CA LEU A 285 1.97 5.78 -23.66
C LEU A 285 3.10 4.96 -24.33
N SER A 286 3.83 5.55 -25.26
CA SER A 286 4.99 4.91 -25.93
C SER A 286 6.16 4.63 -25.00
N GLU A 287 6.25 5.32 -23.87
CA GLU A 287 7.26 5.09 -22.83
C GLU A 287 6.82 4.03 -21.81
N VAL A 288 5.61 3.49 -21.91
CA VAL A 288 5.18 2.40 -21.04
C VAL A 288 5.92 1.13 -21.49
N PRO A 289 6.70 0.46 -20.59
CA PRO A 289 7.44 -0.75 -20.94
C PRO A 289 6.47 -1.86 -21.38
N ALA A 290 6.95 -2.92 -22.04
CA ALA A 290 6.12 -4.08 -22.41
C ALA A 290 5.88 -5.05 -21.23
N GLU A 291 6.73 -4.99 -20.21
CA GLU A 291 6.66 -5.77 -18.99
C GLU A 291 6.71 -4.85 -17.78
N GLY A 292 5.87 -5.13 -16.77
CA GLY A 292 5.83 -4.39 -15.52
C GLY A 292 6.64 -5.08 -14.43
N HIS A 293 7.32 -4.29 -13.61
CA HIS A 293 7.91 -4.76 -12.36
C HIS A 293 7.48 -3.85 -11.20
N CYS A 294 6.86 -4.43 -10.18
CA CYS A 294 6.51 -3.71 -8.97
C CYS A 294 7.54 -3.99 -7.88
N GLN A 295 8.40 -3.02 -7.55
CA GLN A 295 9.41 -3.16 -6.50
C GLN A 295 8.82 -3.39 -5.10
N LEU A 296 7.63 -2.84 -4.81
CA LEU A 296 6.95 -3.02 -3.52
C LEU A 296 6.48 -4.48 -3.34
N CYS A 297 5.81 -5.04 -4.36
CA CYS A 297 5.38 -6.43 -4.30
C CYS A 297 6.52 -7.41 -4.62
N ASP A 298 7.56 -6.92 -5.31
CA ASP A 298 8.67 -7.70 -5.86
C ASP A 298 8.18 -8.78 -6.82
N LEU A 299 7.37 -8.36 -7.81
CA LEU A 299 6.81 -9.24 -8.84
C LEU A 299 6.91 -8.60 -10.22
N GLY A 300 7.27 -9.42 -11.21
CA GLY A 300 7.14 -9.12 -12.62
C GLY A 300 5.76 -9.54 -13.13
N PHE A 301 5.20 -8.78 -14.08
CA PHE A 301 3.91 -9.07 -14.68
C PHE A 301 3.87 -8.60 -16.14
N GLY A 302 3.29 -9.43 -17.01
CA GLY A 302 3.00 -9.02 -18.38
C GLY A 302 1.90 -7.97 -18.42
N ILE A 303 1.92 -7.13 -19.46
CA ILE A 303 0.98 -6.02 -19.60
C ILE A 303 -0.15 -6.43 -20.53
N ASP A 304 -1.36 -6.38 -19.99
CA ASP A 304 -2.60 -6.24 -20.76
C ASP A 304 -2.99 -4.75 -20.63
N LEU A 305 -2.76 -3.96 -21.69
CA LEU A 305 -2.88 -2.49 -21.65
C LEU A 305 -4.24 -2.05 -21.12
N ASP A 306 -5.31 -2.76 -21.50
CA ASP A 306 -6.69 -2.47 -21.11
C ASP A 306 -6.95 -2.63 -19.61
N ARG A 307 -6.12 -3.42 -18.92
CA ARG A 307 -6.29 -3.77 -17.50
C ARG A 307 -5.22 -3.20 -16.59
N ALA A 308 -4.05 -2.93 -17.13
CA ALA A 308 -2.87 -2.59 -16.35
C ALA A 308 -2.49 -1.10 -16.41
N VAL A 309 -3.04 -0.30 -17.34
CA VAL A 309 -2.67 1.11 -17.48
C VAL A 309 -3.81 2.02 -16.98
N GLU A 310 -3.47 2.96 -16.11
CA GLU A 310 -4.39 4.00 -15.63
C GLU A 310 -3.87 5.39 -16.04
N VAL A 311 -4.76 6.23 -16.55
CA VAL A 311 -4.46 7.65 -16.77
C VAL A 311 -4.74 8.42 -15.50
N THR A 312 -3.76 9.23 -15.07
CA THR A 312 -3.90 10.13 -13.93
C THR A 312 -3.48 11.54 -14.32
N PHE A 313 -3.90 12.51 -13.51
CA PHE A 313 -3.63 13.92 -13.75
C PHE A 313 -3.01 14.55 -12.51
N ARG A 314 -2.31 15.66 -12.71
CA ARG A 314 -1.80 16.50 -11.63
C ARG A 314 -1.64 17.94 -12.11
N PRO A 315 -1.56 18.94 -11.23
CA PRO A 315 -1.28 20.31 -11.64
C PRO A 315 -0.03 20.38 -12.50
N ALA A 316 -0.09 21.14 -13.59
CA ALA A 316 1.10 21.41 -14.38
C ALA A 316 2.15 22.11 -13.48
N PRO A 317 3.45 21.79 -13.56
CA PRO A 317 4.47 22.37 -12.70
C PRO A 317 4.53 23.90 -12.73
N GLY A 318 4.20 24.51 -13.88
CA GLY A 318 4.10 25.97 -14.03
C GLY A 318 2.86 26.59 -13.35
N VAL A 319 1.83 25.79 -13.06
CA VAL A 319 0.65 26.21 -12.29
C VAL A 319 0.92 26.06 -10.80
N ARG A 320 1.43 24.90 -10.37
CA ARG A 320 1.64 24.60 -8.96
C ARG A 320 2.66 23.47 -8.79
N SER A 321 3.71 23.71 -8.01
CA SER A 321 4.59 22.64 -7.51
C SER A 321 3.89 21.85 -6.41
N VAL A 322 4.02 20.52 -6.40
CA VAL A 322 3.39 19.65 -5.39
C VAL A 322 4.42 18.72 -4.76
N ASP A 323 4.30 18.44 -3.45
CA ASP A 323 5.15 17.45 -2.79
C ASP A 323 4.71 16.00 -3.08
N GLU A 324 5.28 15.46 -4.15
CA GLU A 324 5.06 14.07 -4.62
C GLU A 324 5.65 12.99 -3.71
N GLY A 325 6.48 13.38 -2.74
CA GLY A 325 7.29 12.44 -1.99
C GLY A 325 6.49 11.49 -1.13
N PRO A 326 6.82 10.19 -1.08
CA PRO A 326 6.23 9.34 -0.06
C PRO A 326 6.71 9.76 1.33
N TYR A 327 5.84 9.56 2.31
CA TYR A 327 6.10 9.60 3.76
C TYR A 327 5.95 8.22 4.38
N CYS A 328 5.46 7.24 3.62
CA CYS A 328 5.41 5.82 3.96
C CYS A 328 5.66 4.95 2.72
N ILE A 329 6.19 3.73 2.91
CA ILE A 329 6.43 2.77 1.83
C ILE A 329 5.12 2.09 1.39
N GLY A 330 4.28 1.64 2.33
CA GLY A 330 3.24 0.67 2.00
C GLY A 330 2.25 0.35 3.13
N GLY A 331 1.69 1.36 3.80
CA GLY A 331 0.68 1.15 4.84
C GLY A 331 -0.65 0.60 4.30
N PRO A 332 -1.55 0.08 5.16
CA PRO A 332 -2.71 -0.70 4.73
C PRO A 332 -3.69 0.09 3.84
N ALA A 333 -3.85 1.39 4.05
CA ALA A 333 -4.71 2.22 3.20
C ALA A 333 -4.26 2.30 1.73
N ARG A 334 -2.98 2.00 1.43
CA ARG A 334 -2.49 1.90 0.03
C ARG A 334 -3.00 0.64 -0.67
N THR A 335 -3.38 -0.38 0.09
CA THR A 335 -3.90 -1.66 -0.41
C THR A 335 -5.19 -2.03 0.32
N PRO A 336 -6.27 -1.23 0.17
CA PRO A 336 -7.50 -1.40 0.95
C PRO A 336 -8.20 -2.74 0.70
N HIS A 337 -7.89 -3.42 -0.41
CA HIS A 337 -8.37 -4.76 -0.73
C HIS A 337 -7.60 -5.89 -0.01
N VAL A 338 -6.50 -5.58 0.68
CA VAL A 338 -5.72 -6.55 1.46
C VAL A 338 -6.18 -6.49 2.92
N VAL A 339 -7.07 -7.41 3.27
CA VAL A 339 -7.69 -7.48 4.61
C VAL A 339 -6.73 -7.97 5.69
N ALA A 340 -5.68 -8.71 5.33
CA ALA A 340 -4.65 -9.14 6.25
C ALA A 340 -3.32 -9.38 5.53
N GLN A 341 -2.21 -9.10 6.22
CA GLN A 341 -0.86 -9.35 5.75
C GLN A 341 0.02 -9.77 6.94
N ALA A 342 0.79 -10.84 6.76
CA ALA A 342 1.71 -11.36 7.78
C ALA A 342 3.03 -11.80 7.13
N ILE A 343 4.11 -11.70 7.89
CA ILE A 343 5.39 -12.30 7.54
C ILE A 343 5.43 -13.70 8.17
N VAL A 344 5.67 -14.71 7.34
CA VAL A 344 5.73 -16.11 7.78
C VAL A 344 7.17 -16.58 7.69
N SER A 345 7.77 -16.90 8.85
CA SER A 345 9.09 -17.52 8.91
C SER A 345 9.05 -18.96 8.38
N VAL A 346 10.20 -19.47 7.91
CA VAL A 346 10.31 -20.86 7.45
C VAL A 346 9.91 -21.82 8.58
N GLY A 347 8.99 -22.75 8.27
CA GLY A 347 8.46 -23.73 9.23
C GLY A 347 7.41 -23.18 10.19
N ALA A 348 7.12 -21.87 10.19
CA ALA A 348 6.08 -21.29 11.02
C ALA A 348 4.69 -21.52 10.42
N VAL A 349 3.71 -21.78 11.29
CA VAL A 349 2.30 -21.78 10.95
C VAL A 349 1.69 -20.50 11.49
N VAL A 350 1.02 -19.73 10.62
CA VAL A 350 0.31 -18.51 10.99
C VAL A 350 -1.16 -18.67 10.67
N SER A 351 -2.01 -18.34 11.64
CA SER A 351 -3.45 -18.24 11.43
C SER A 351 -3.80 -16.82 11.00
N ILE A 352 -4.56 -16.67 9.92
CA ILE A 352 -5.04 -15.37 9.43
C ILE A 352 -6.57 -15.45 9.44
N PRO A 353 -7.26 -14.60 10.22
CA PRO A 353 -8.71 -14.58 10.20
C PRO A 353 -9.21 -14.11 8.83
N VAL A 354 -10.28 -14.74 8.38
CA VAL A 354 -10.99 -14.36 7.15
C VAL A 354 -12.29 -13.71 7.58
N PRO A 355 -12.63 -12.50 7.11
CA PRO A 355 -13.88 -11.86 7.50
C PRO A 355 -15.10 -12.70 7.11
N ASP A 356 -16.11 -12.72 7.98
CA ASP A 356 -17.35 -13.44 7.73
C ASP A 356 -18.14 -12.81 6.57
N GLY A 357 -18.88 -13.64 5.82
CA GLY A 357 -19.80 -13.20 4.75
C GLY A 357 -19.47 -13.74 3.35
N PRO A 358 -20.41 -13.60 2.39
CA PRO A 358 -20.24 -14.09 1.03
C PRO A 358 -19.25 -13.20 0.26
N ALA A 359 -17.97 -13.53 0.34
CA ALA A 359 -16.92 -12.84 -0.40
C ALA A 359 -15.93 -13.84 -1.02
N ARG A 360 -15.35 -13.46 -2.17
CA ARG A 360 -14.26 -14.20 -2.78
C ARG A 360 -12.93 -13.65 -2.27
N TYR A 361 -12.30 -14.37 -1.36
CA TYR A 361 -10.97 -14.05 -0.88
C TYR A 361 -9.90 -14.70 -1.75
N ARG A 362 -8.83 -13.95 -2.04
CA ARG A 362 -7.63 -14.47 -2.71
C ARG A 362 -6.49 -14.47 -1.71
N ARG A 363 -5.78 -15.60 -1.63
CA ARG A 363 -4.51 -15.70 -0.91
C ARG A 363 -3.36 -15.61 -1.90
N THR A 364 -2.38 -14.76 -1.60
CA THR A 364 -1.12 -14.68 -2.36
C THR A 364 0.02 -15.00 -1.41
N VAL A 365 0.87 -15.96 -1.82
CA VAL A 365 2.14 -16.24 -1.16
C VAL A 365 3.24 -15.76 -2.09
N ASN A 366 4.06 -14.80 -1.65
CA ASN A 366 5.04 -14.14 -2.53
C ASN A 366 6.03 -15.12 -3.17
N ILE A 367 6.34 -16.25 -2.52
CA ILE A 367 7.16 -17.32 -3.10
C ILE A 367 6.53 -17.83 -4.41
N ALA A 368 5.24 -18.18 -4.38
CA ALA A 368 4.54 -18.67 -5.56
C ALA A 368 4.47 -17.62 -6.68
N ALA A 369 4.20 -16.36 -6.33
CA ALA A 369 4.17 -15.27 -7.31
C ALA A 369 5.54 -15.04 -7.97
N ARG A 370 6.64 -15.21 -7.24
CA ARG A 370 8.00 -15.03 -7.76
C ARG A 370 8.48 -16.21 -8.60
N LEU A 371 8.16 -17.44 -8.18
CA LEU A 371 8.42 -18.64 -8.98
C LEU A 371 7.69 -18.57 -10.32
N GLN A 372 6.44 -18.08 -10.33
CA GLN A 372 5.70 -17.83 -11.56
C GLN A 372 6.46 -16.89 -12.51
N GLY A 373 7.12 -15.85 -12.00
CA GLY A 373 7.93 -14.92 -12.81
C GLY A 373 9.12 -15.58 -13.52
N THR A 374 9.52 -16.79 -13.12
CA THR A 374 10.58 -17.56 -13.79
C THR A 374 10.05 -18.47 -14.91
N ALA A 375 8.72 -18.58 -15.07
CA ALA A 375 8.08 -19.39 -16.10
C ALA A 375 7.92 -18.60 -17.40
N LYS A 376 8.19 -19.22 -18.55
CA LYS A 376 7.85 -18.68 -19.87
C LYS A 376 6.50 -19.20 -20.34
N SER A 377 6.02 -18.69 -21.47
CA SER A 377 4.79 -19.18 -22.08
C SER A 377 4.83 -20.70 -22.32
N GLY A 378 3.76 -21.40 -21.96
CA GLY A 378 3.65 -22.86 -22.05
C GLY A 378 4.37 -23.64 -20.96
N GLU A 379 4.91 -22.97 -19.95
CA GLU A 379 5.64 -23.60 -18.85
C GLU A 379 4.92 -23.43 -17.50
N ILE A 380 5.13 -24.41 -16.63
CA ILE A 380 4.78 -24.32 -15.21
C ILE A 380 6.08 -24.51 -14.42
N VAL A 381 6.35 -23.64 -13.44
CA VAL A 381 7.46 -23.80 -12.50
C VAL A 381 6.89 -24.05 -11.11
N LEU A 382 7.31 -25.15 -10.49
CA LEU A 382 6.89 -25.57 -9.15
C LEU A 382 8.10 -25.90 -8.28
N PRO A 383 7.98 -25.82 -6.93
CA PRO A 383 8.88 -26.52 -6.03
C PRO A 383 9.00 -28.00 -6.43
N ARG A 384 10.20 -28.57 -6.31
CA ARG A 384 10.52 -29.90 -6.85
C ARG A 384 9.64 -30.99 -6.26
N ASP A 385 9.46 -30.96 -4.94
CA ASP A 385 8.59 -31.87 -4.20
C ASP A 385 7.13 -31.81 -4.69
N LEU A 386 6.61 -30.61 -4.93
CA LEU A 386 5.26 -30.42 -5.45
C LEU A 386 5.14 -30.86 -6.92
N ALA A 387 6.18 -30.65 -7.74
CA ALA A 387 6.21 -31.16 -9.12
C ALA A 387 6.18 -32.68 -9.15
N ASP A 388 6.98 -33.34 -8.31
CA ASP A 388 7.03 -34.80 -8.20
C ASP A 388 5.68 -35.35 -7.72
N GLN A 389 5.05 -34.71 -6.73
CA GLN A 389 3.70 -35.06 -6.28
C GLN A 389 2.66 -34.88 -7.39
N ALA A 390 2.69 -33.75 -8.12
CA ALA A 390 1.72 -33.47 -9.18
C ALA A 390 1.81 -34.47 -10.34
N LEU A 391 3.01 -34.92 -10.68
CA LEU A 391 3.21 -35.95 -11.70
C LEU A 391 2.82 -37.35 -11.20
N THR A 392 3.19 -37.68 -9.96
CA THR A 392 2.85 -38.98 -9.36
C THR A 392 1.35 -39.15 -9.17
N ALA A 393 0.64 -38.08 -8.80
CA ALA A 393 -0.80 -38.05 -8.64
C ALA A 393 -1.55 -37.71 -9.94
N GLU A 394 -0.85 -37.64 -11.08
CA GLU A 394 -1.38 -37.37 -12.42
C GLU A 394 -2.23 -36.09 -12.54
N TRP A 395 -1.96 -35.05 -11.74
CA TRP A 395 -2.65 -33.76 -11.82
C TRP A 395 -2.41 -33.02 -13.14
N LEU A 396 -1.28 -33.32 -13.79
CA LEU A 396 -0.81 -32.68 -15.02
C LEU A 396 -0.47 -33.75 -16.07
N THR A 397 -1.49 -34.44 -16.58
CA THR A 397 -1.32 -35.49 -17.59
C THR A 397 -0.57 -34.97 -18.83
N GLY A 398 0.46 -35.69 -19.27
CA GLY A 398 1.28 -35.32 -20.43
C GLY A 398 2.33 -34.22 -20.17
N ALA A 399 2.41 -33.70 -18.95
CA ALA A 399 3.50 -32.83 -18.55
C ALA A 399 4.76 -33.64 -18.23
N GLN A 400 5.93 -33.09 -18.56
CA GLN A 400 7.22 -33.64 -18.14
C GLN A 400 8.11 -32.53 -17.58
N ILE A 401 8.99 -32.91 -16.65
CA ILE A 401 10.02 -32.02 -16.13
C ILE A 401 11.08 -31.86 -17.22
N THR A 402 11.22 -30.65 -17.74
CA THR A 402 12.22 -30.29 -18.76
C THR A 402 13.52 -29.80 -18.15
N GLU A 403 13.46 -29.27 -16.92
CA GLU A 403 14.61 -28.68 -16.23
C GLU A 403 14.40 -28.75 -14.71
N THR A 404 15.48 -28.95 -13.96
CA THR A 404 15.53 -28.74 -12.51
C THR A 404 16.59 -27.72 -12.18
N PHE A 405 16.29 -26.79 -11.28
CA PHE A 405 17.21 -25.71 -10.92
C PHE A 405 16.98 -25.26 -9.48
N GLN A 406 17.93 -24.50 -8.93
CA GLN A 406 17.79 -23.84 -7.63
C GLN A 406 17.34 -22.40 -7.84
N ALA A 407 16.21 -22.03 -7.25
CA ALA A 407 15.70 -20.66 -7.30
C ALA A 407 16.10 -19.89 -6.05
N GLU A 408 16.90 -18.85 -6.22
CA GLU A 408 17.16 -17.86 -5.17
C GLU A 408 16.06 -16.81 -5.21
N LEU A 409 15.21 -16.80 -4.17
CA LEU A 409 14.07 -15.90 -4.07
C LEU A 409 14.29 -14.90 -2.94
N LYS A 410 14.18 -13.61 -3.24
CA LYS A 410 14.32 -12.52 -2.27
C LYS A 410 13.45 -12.73 -1.02
N GLY A 411 13.97 -12.59 0.19
CA GLY A 411 13.20 -12.81 1.42
C GLY A 411 12.93 -14.29 1.75
N VAL A 412 13.56 -15.22 1.03
CA VAL A 412 13.62 -16.64 1.39
C VAL A 412 15.07 -16.94 1.78
N SER A 413 15.27 -17.55 2.95
CA SER A 413 16.60 -17.73 3.54
C SER A 413 17.46 -18.83 2.89
N ALA A 414 16.85 -19.71 2.10
CA ALA A 414 17.53 -20.81 1.41
C ALA A 414 17.02 -20.92 -0.03
N PRO A 415 17.86 -21.32 -1.00
CA PRO A 415 17.42 -21.65 -2.35
C PRO A 415 16.33 -22.71 -2.32
N ILE A 416 15.33 -22.56 -3.19
CA ILE A 416 14.25 -23.54 -3.35
C ILE A 416 14.57 -24.40 -4.57
N GLY A 417 14.65 -25.72 -4.38
CA GLY A 417 14.74 -26.65 -5.50
C GLY A 417 13.45 -26.60 -6.32
N CYS A 418 13.55 -26.29 -7.60
CA CYS A 418 12.41 -26.11 -8.51
C CYS A 418 12.51 -27.05 -9.71
N ALA A 419 11.35 -27.33 -10.30
CA ALA A 419 11.23 -28.04 -11.56
C ALA A 419 10.40 -27.21 -12.55
N ARG A 420 10.85 -27.17 -13.80
CA ARG A 420 10.11 -26.60 -14.93
C ARG A 420 9.42 -27.73 -15.67
N LEU A 421 8.12 -27.59 -15.86
CA LEU A 421 7.28 -28.53 -16.56
C LEU A 421 6.77 -27.91 -17.86
N ARG A 422 6.70 -28.72 -18.91
CA ARG A 422 5.98 -28.41 -20.15
C ARG A 422 5.07 -29.57 -20.50
N LEU A 423 3.93 -29.24 -21.10
CA LEU A 423 3.11 -30.25 -21.78
C LEU A 423 3.85 -30.69 -23.03
N ILE A 424 4.09 -32.00 -23.14
CA ILE A 424 4.57 -32.57 -24.39
C ILE A 424 3.34 -33.00 -25.17
N PRO A 425 3.06 -32.40 -26.34
CA PRO A 425 1.96 -32.85 -27.16
C PRO A 425 2.17 -34.33 -27.49
N ALA A 426 1.11 -35.14 -27.31
CA ALA A 426 1.13 -36.53 -27.74
C ALA A 426 1.57 -36.58 -29.22
N PRO A 427 2.41 -37.54 -29.63
CA PRO A 427 2.81 -37.66 -31.03
C PRO A 427 1.55 -37.68 -31.88
N ALA A 428 1.47 -36.75 -32.83
CA ALA A 428 0.35 -36.68 -33.76
C ALA A 428 0.15 -38.09 -34.33
N LYS A 429 -1.01 -38.70 -34.09
CA LYS A 429 -1.35 -39.97 -34.75
C LYS A 429 -1.13 -39.75 -36.23
N ALA A 430 -0.18 -40.48 -36.82
CA ALA A 430 0.04 -40.43 -38.24
C ALA A 430 -1.32 -40.64 -38.91
N VAL A 431 -1.81 -39.60 -39.57
CA VAL A 431 -2.97 -39.72 -40.45
C VAL A 431 -2.48 -40.60 -41.58
N VAL A 432 -2.72 -41.91 -41.47
CA VAL A 432 -2.51 -42.84 -42.56
C VAL A 432 -3.52 -42.44 -43.62
N SER A 433 -3.06 -41.70 -44.63
CA SER A 433 -3.81 -41.48 -45.86
C SER A 433 -4.13 -42.85 -46.46
N ARG A 434 -5.41 -43.19 -46.52
CA ARG A 434 -5.95 -44.22 -47.41
C ARG A 434 -6.77 -43.54 -48.48
#